data_AF-A0A436FHS7-F1
#
_entry.id   AF-A0A436FHS7-F1
#
_cell.length_a   1.000
_cell.length_b   1.000
_cell.length_c   1.000
_cell.angle_alpha   90.00
_cell.angle_beta   90.00
_cell.angle_gamma   90.00
#
_symmetry.space_group_name_H-M   'P 1'
#
loop_
_entity.id
_entity.type
_entity.pdbx_description
1 polymer ?
#
loop_
_entity_poly.entity_id
_entity_poly.type
_entity_poly.pdbx_seq_one_letter_code
_entity_poly.pdbx_strand_id
1 'polypeptide(L)'
;QWAFPIDAATQVQAWRPDAISAPPARWSEVLDLARQDRVLLPLRPPHVLMVFYTLAGNLGHSCTTDSSDDLIDVEIGSQVFEAMREITALVDPACFEMDPIAVSERMAEASSRFVCAPLIYGYVSYATDGFRANRLAFADVPVIGSGGPVGSALGGTGIAVSAFSRARDAAIDFAYWVASGDVQRGPYAAAGGQPGHAAAWEDQAVNEATGDFYRDTRATLEGAWVRPRHDGYMAFQQAASERILSGMTSRHQARQVVADLNRLFRESSPAQVSGAAGGGA
;
A
#
# COMPACT_ATOMS: atom_id res chain seq x y z
N GLN A 1 -6.39 22.59 2.44
CA GLN A 1 -6.83 21.18 2.43
C GLN A 1 -7.85 21.02 1.31
N TRP A 2 -7.68 20.03 0.41
CA TRP A 2 -8.50 19.88 -0.82
C TRP A 2 -9.58 18.79 -0.71
N ALA A 3 -9.49 17.91 0.29
CA ALA A 3 -10.39 16.78 0.51
C ALA A 3 -10.46 16.41 2.00
N PHE A 4 -11.50 15.69 2.39
CA PHE A 4 -11.62 15.04 3.70
C PHE A 4 -11.34 13.54 3.56
N PRO A 5 -10.54 12.92 4.46
CA PRO A 5 -10.29 11.49 4.40
C PRO A 5 -11.57 10.71 4.72
N ILE A 6 -11.88 9.72 3.90
CA ILE A 6 -13.00 8.79 4.12
C ILE A 6 -12.54 7.33 4.16
N ASP A 7 -11.31 7.06 3.74
CA ASP A 7 -10.64 5.76 3.75
C ASP A 7 -9.15 5.98 4.04
N ALA A 8 -8.56 5.10 4.84
CA ALA A 8 -7.14 5.07 5.16
C ALA A 8 -6.63 3.65 4.92
N ALA A 9 -5.55 3.52 4.16
CA ALA A 9 -5.03 2.22 3.77
C ALA A 9 -3.50 2.23 3.69
N THR A 10 -2.89 1.07 3.89
CA THR A 10 -1.46 0.79 3.71
C THR A 10 -1.30 -0.61 3.13
N GLN A 11 -0.09 -0.97 2.68
CA GLN A 11 0.22 -2.41 2.59
C GLN A 11 0.32 -2.98 4.00
N VAL A 12 -0.45 -4.04 4.24
CA VAL A 12 -0.51 -4.89 5.43
C VAL A 12 -0.20 -6.33 5.00
N GLN A 13 -0.34 -7.32 5.88
CA GLN A 13 -0.36 -8.73 5.46
C GLN A 13 -1.78 -9.30 5.50
N ALA A 14 -2.14 -10.08 4.49
CA ALA A 14 -3.32 -10.95 4.52
C ALA A 14 -2.87 -12.38 4.82
N TRP A 15 -3.63 -13.10 5.62
CA TRP A 15 -3.32 -14.48 5.99
C TRP A 15 -4.57 -15.33 6.16
N ARG A 16 -4.39 -16.66 6.16
CA ARG A 16 -5.48 -17.65 6.26
C ARG A 16 -5.54 -18.25 7.66
N PRO A 17 -6.45 -17.79 8.55
CA PRO A 17 -6.52 -18.24 9.95
C PRO A 17 -6.95 -19.70 10.11
N ASP A 18 -7.55 -20.30 9.09
CA ASP A 18 -7.88 -21.72 9.04
C ASP A 18 -6.70 -22.61 8.62
N ALA A 19 -5.63 -22.03 8.07
CA ALA A 19 -4.51 -22.77 7.47
C ALA A 19 -3.17 -22.60 8.21
N ILE A 20 -2.99 -21.51 8.96
CA ILE A 20 -1.85 -21.27 9.86
C ILE A 20 -2.37 -20.65 11.16
N SER A 21 -1.66 -20.86 12.28
CA SER A 21 -2.12 -20.43 13.61
C SER A 21 -1.91 -18.95 13.92
N ALA A 22 -0.99 -18.29 13.19
CA ALA A 22 -0.64 -16.89 13.36
C ALA A 22 -0.05 -16.34 12.05
N PRO A 23 -0.17 -15.03 11.79
CA PRO A 23 0.53 -14.38 10.68
C PRO A 23 2.06 -14.41 10.91
N PRO A 24 2.87 -14.54 9.85
CA PRO A 24 4.32 -14.35 9.94
C PRO A 24 4.68 -13.00 10.57
N ALA A 25 5.50 -13.02 11.61
CA ALA A 25 5.96 -11.79 12.29
C ALA A 25 7.22 -11.22 11.62
N ARG A 26 8.02 -12.09 10.98
CA ARG A 26 9.31 -11.73 10.38
C ARG A 26 9.35 -12.05 8.90
N TRP A 27 10.09 -11.26 8.15
CA TRP A 27 10.31 -11.49 6.72
C TRP A 27 10.91 -12.88 6.42
N SER A 28 11.77 -13.39 7.29
CA SER A 28 12.32 -14.75 7.16
C SER A 28 11.24 -15.84 7.18
N GLU A 29 10.19 -15.68 8.00
CA GLU A 29 9.08 -16.64 8.10
C GLU A 29 8.20 -16.59 6.84
N VAL A 30 8.06 -15.41 6.23
CA VAL A 30 7.43 -15.25 4.92
C VAL A 30 8.21 -16.03 3.86
N LEU A 31 9.53 -15.89 3.82
CA LEU A 31 10.38 -16.62 2.88
C LEU A 31 10.29 -18.14 3.07
N ASP A 32 10.17 -18.62 4.32
CA ASP A 32 9.96 -20.04 4.61
C ASP A 32 8.62 -20.56 4.06
N LEU A 33 7.54 -19.76 4.12
CA LEU A 33 6.27 -20.08 3.47
C LEU A 33 6.35 -19.98 1.95
N ALA A 34 7.10 -19.01 1.42
CA ALA A 34 7.28 -18.83 -0.02
C ALA A 34 8.00 -20.04 -0.64
N ARG A 35 9.03 -20.58 0.03
CA ARG A 35 9.72 -21.83 -0.38
C ARG A 35 8.82 -23.07 -0.40
N GLN A 36 7.65 -23.00 0.23
CA GLN A 36 6.64 -24.06 0.22
C GLN A 36 5.54 -23.82 -0.83
N ASP A 37 5.69 -22.81 -1.70
CA ASP A 37 4.67 -22.36 -2.66
C ASP A 37 3.34 -21.88 -2.01
N ARG A 38 3.42 -21.31 -0.80
CA ARG A 38 2.23 -20.92 -0.02
C ARG A 38 2.00 -19.40 0.05
N VAL A 39 2.80 -18.61 -0.65
CA VAL A 39 2.75 -17.14 -0.63
C VAL A 39 2.33 -16.58 -2.00
N LEU A 40 1.48 -15.56 -1.98
CA LEU A 40 1.22 -14.68 -3.12
C LEU A 40 1.68 -13.26 -2.80
N LEU A 41 1.98 -12.47 -3.83
CA LEU A 41 2.38 -11.08 -3.66
C LEU A 41 1.83 -10.26 -4.85
N PRO A 42 1.02 -9.21 -4.63
CA PRO A 42 0.53 -8.40 -5.75
C PRO A 42 1.67 -7.55 -6.33
N LEU A 43 2.02 -7.81 -7.60
CA LEU A 43 3.14 -7.14 -8.27
C LEU A 43 2.72 -6.36 -9.52
N ARG A 44 1.45 -6.46 -9.97
CA ARG A 44 0.97 -5.64 -11.09
C ARG A 44 1.18 -4.16 -10.77
N PRO A 45 1.64 -3.31 -11.71
CA PRO A 45 1.74 -1.88 -11.46
C PRO A 45 0.42 -1.30 -10.93
N PRO A 46 0.46 -0.42 -9.91
CA PRO A 46 1.64 0.15 -9.27
C PRO A 46 2.17 -0.63 -8.04
N HIS A 47 1.63 -1.82 -7.76
CA HIS A 47 1.86 -2.52 -6.48
C HIS A 47 3.30 -2.96 -6.25
N VAL A 48 4.03 -3.32 -7.31
CA VAL A 48 5.48 -3.59 -7.24
C VAL A 48 6.29 -2.42 -6.67
N LEU A 49 5.96 -1.18 -7.04
CA LEU A 49 6.62 -0.01 -6.46
C LEU A 49 6.21 0.20 -5.00
N MET A 50 4.97 -0.15 -4.64
CA MET A 50 4.52 -0.10 -3.23
C MET A 50 5.30 -1.11 -2.38
N VAL A 51 5.54 -2.31 -2.90
CA VAL A 51 6.42 -3.31 -2.25
C VAL A 51 7.81 -2.73 -2.02
N PHE A 52 8.40 -2.07 -3.02
CA PHE A 52 9.69 -1.39 -2.87
C PHE A 52 9.66 -0.36 -1.75
N TYR A 53 8.65 0.52 -1.72
CA TYR A 53 8.52 1.53 -0.68
C TYR A 53 8.34 0.95 0.72
N THR A 54 7.48 -0.05 0.86
CA THR A 54 7.22 -0.67 2.17
C THR A 54 8.46 -1.36 2.70
N LEU A 55 9.21 -2.08 1.86
CA LEU A 55 10.47 -2.70 2.27
C LEU A 55 11.54 -1.65 2.62
N ALA A 56 11.67 -0.59 1.83
CA ALA A 56 12.59 0.52 2.11
C ALA A 56 12.27 1.20 3.45
N GLY A 57 11.00 1.53 3.68
CA GLY A 57 10.53 2.12 4.93
C GLY A 57 10.72 1.19 6.13
N ASN A 58 10.41 -0.10 5.99
CA ASN A 58 10.55 -1.06 7.09
C ASN A 58 12.01 -1.37 7.44
N LEU A 59 12.94 -1.20 6.50
CA LEU A 59 14.39 -1.20 6.74
C LEU A 59 14.89 0.10 7.40
N GLY A 60 14.03 1.09 7.63
CA GLY A 60 14.39 2.37 8.25
C GLY A 60 14.85 3.44 7.25
N HIS A 61 14.62 3.22 5.96
CA HIS A 61 15.09 4.09 4.88
C HIS A 61 13.93 4.49 3.95
N SER A 62 12.89 5.10 4.51
CA SER A 62 11.79 5.66 3.73
C SER A 62 12.31 6.57 2.61
N CYS A 63 11.73 6.44 1.42
CA CYS A 63 12.11 7.26 0.28
C CYS A 63 11.82 8.74 0.54
N THR A 64 12.60 9.62 -0.09
CA THR A 64 12.30 11.06 -0.04
C THR A 64 11.00 11.36 -0.78
N THR A 65 10.34 12.43 -0.37
CA THR A 65 9.21 13.03 -1.09
C THR A 65 9.60 14.28 -1.88
N ASP A 66 10.83 14.76 -1.70
CA ASP A 66 11.36 15.90 -2.44
C ASP A 66 11.98 15.44 -3.75
N SER A 67 11.33 15.77 -4.84
CA SER A 67 11.76 15.42 -6.19
C SER A 67 13.04 16.14 -6.66
N SER A 68 13.59 17.10 -5.89
CA SER A 68 14.94 17.63 -6.17
C SER A 68 16.07 16.67 -5.81
N ASP A 69 15.79 15.67 -4.97
CA ASP A 69 16.77 14.70 -4.48
C ASP A 69 16.63 13.33 -5.17
N ASP A 70 17.59 12.44 -4.90
CA ASP A 70 17.46 11.02 -5.21
C ASP A 70 16.34 10.40 -4.37
N LEU A 71 15.47 9.59 -5.00
CA LEU A 71 14.37 8.89 -4.31
C LEU A 71 14.86 8.13 -3.08
N ILE A 72 16.01 7.46 -3.21
CA ILE A 72 16.66 6.68 -2.16
C ILE A 72 18.16 6.59 -2.43
N ASP A 73 18.97 6.39 -1.39
CA ASP A 73 20.39 6.04 -1.55
C ASP A 73 20.54 4.78 -2.41
N VAL A 74 21.55 4.78 -3.30
CA VAL A 74 21.69 3.73 -4.31
C VAL A 74 22.02 2.36 -3.70
N GLU A 75 22.80 2.32 -2.63
CA GLU A 75 23.18 1.06 -1.97
C GLU A 75 22.02 0.51 -1.15
N ILE A 76 21.31 1.39 -0.43
CA ILE A 76 20.09 1.01 0.30
C ILE A 76 19.00 0.53 -0.66
N GLY A 77 18.71 1.29 -1.72
CA GLY A 77 17.74 0.88 -2.73
C GLY A 77 18.13 -0.42 -3.41
N SER A 78 19.44 -0.70 -3.54
CA SER A 78 19.91 -1.96 -4.10
C SER A 78 19.61 -3.14 -3.16
N GLN A 79 19.76 -2.96 -1.85
CA GLN A 79 19.37 -3.97 -0.85
C GLN A 79 17.87 -4.26 -0.90
N VAL A 80 17.03 -3.21 -1.00
CA VAL A 80 15.58 -3.35 -1.15
C VAL A 80 15.22 -4.15 -2.40
N PHE A 81 15.83 -3.80 -3.53
CA PHE A 81 15.59 -4.49 -4.80
C PHE A 81 16.03 -5.96 -4.75
N GLU A 82 17.15 -6.29 -4.11
CA GLU A 82 17.56 -7.69 -3.92
C GLU A 82 16.61 -8.46 -2.99
N ALA A 83 16.07 -7.84 -1.94
CA ALA A 83 15.03 -8.46 -1.10
C ALA A 83 13.74 -8.74 -1.92
N MET A 84 13.36 -7.82 -2.82
CA MET A 84 12.26 -8.07 -3.76
C MET A 84 12.59 -9.22 -4.72
N ARG A 85 13.80 -9.28 -5.27
CA ARG A 85 14.22 -10.38 -6.14
C ARG A 85 14.17 -11.73 -5.44
N GLU A 86 14.57 -11.79 -4.17
CA GLU A 86 14.51 -13.02 -3.38
C GLU A 86 13.08 -13.55 -3.28
N ILE A 87 12.12 -12.73 -2.81
CA ILE A 87 10.74 -13.19 -2.67
C ILE A 87 10.07 -13.44 -4.03
N THR A 88 10.33 -12.60 -5.04
CA THR A 88 9.72 -12.78 -6.37
C THR A 88 10.22 -14.02 -7.10
N ALA A 89 11.41 -14.53 -6.75
CA ALA A 89 11.90 -15.81 -7.25
C ALA A 89 11.20 -17.03 -6.61
N LEU A 90 10.48 -16.84 -5.49
CA LEU A 90 9.82 -17.89 -4.72
C LEU A 90 8.29 -17.92 -4.88
N VAL A 91 7.69 -16.86 -5.42
CA VAL A 91 6.23 -16.80 -5.62
C VAL A 91 5.82 -17.23 -7.03
N ASP A 92 4.55 -17.55 -7.20
CA ASP A 92 3.97 -17.89 -8.50
C ASP A 92 4.20 -16.74 -9.52
N PRO A 93 4.74 -17.01 -10.73
CA PRO A 93 4.92 -15.99 -11.77
C PRO A 93 3.64 -15.23 -12.15
N ALA A 94 2.45 -15.79 -11.90
CA ALA A 94 1.19 -15.08 -12.10
C ALA A 94 1.06 -13.82 -11.20
N CYS A 95 1.81 -13.76 -10.09
CA CYS A 95 1.85 -12.59 -9.19
C CYS A 95 2.19 -11.28 -9.92
N PHE A 96 2.99 -11.33 -10.99
CA PHE A 96 3.36 -10.19 -11.81
C PHE A 96 2.15 -9.49 -12.47
N GLU A 97 1.05 -10.21 -12.67
CA GLU A 97 -0.18 -9.71 -13.26
C GLU A 97 -1.32 -9.52 -12.24
N MET A 98 -1.06 -9.83 -10.96
CA MET A 98 -2.07 -9.74 -9.90
C MET A 98 -2.01 -8.39 -9.18
N ASP A 99 -3.19 -7.81 -8.98
CA ASP A 99 -3.42 -6.76 -7.99
C ASP A 99 -3.86 -7.38 -6.64
N PRO A 100 -4.00 -6.58 -5.57
CA PRO A 100 -4.49 -7.06 -4.28
C PRO A 100 -5.83 -7.80 -4.32
N ILE A 101 -6.74 -7.42 -5.23
CA ILE A 101 -8.04 -8.09 -5.36
C ILE A 101 -7.83 -9.49 -5.92
N ALA A 102 -7.08 -9.62 -7.02
CA ALA A 102 -6.76 -10.91 -7.63
C ALA A 102 -6.04 -11.85 -6.66
N VAL A 103 -5.09 -11.32 -5.86
CA VAL A 103 -4.44 -12.08 -4.79
C VAL A 103 -5.46 -12.52 -3.73
N SER A 104 -6.31 -11.60 -3.25
CA SER A 104 -7.30 -11.90 -2.20
C SER A 104 -8.33 -12.92 -2.67
N GLU A 105 -8.84 -12.80 -3.89
CA GLU A 105 -9.73 -13.81 -4.50
C GLU A 105 -9.05 -15.18 -4.54
N ARG A 106 -7.81 -15.24 -5.05
CA ARG A 106 -7.06 -16.49 -5.15
C ARG A 106 -6.78 -17.13 -3.79
N MET A 107 -6.50 -16.33 -2.76
CA MET A 107 -6.33 -16.81 -1.39
C MET A 107 -7.66 -17.26 -0.77
N ALA A 108 -8.78 -16.64 -1.12
CA ALA A 108 -10.09 -16.90 -0.52
C ALA A 108 -10.86 -18.07 -1.17
N GLU A 109 -10.37 -18.61 -2.30
CA GLU A 109 -10.92 -19.82 -2.93
C GLU A 109 -10.90 -21.03 -1.98
N ALA A 110 -11.94 -21.87 -2.02
CA ALA A 110 -12.12 -23.04 -1.16
C ALA A 110 -10.90 -23.98 -1.13
N SER A 111 -10.32 -24.26 -2.30
CA SER A 111 -9.17 -25.16 -2.48
C SER A 111 -7.83 -24.43 -2.51
N SER A 112 -7.78 -23.16 -2.11
CA SER A 112 -6.54 -22.39 -2.17
C SER A 112 -5.48 -22.96 -1.23
N ARG A 113 -4.27 -23.18 -1.77
CA ARG A 113 -3.08 -23.55 -0.98
C ARG A 113 -2.35 -22.33 -0.41
N PHE A 114 -2.68 -21.13 -0.88
CA PHE A 114 -1.99 -19.90 -0.52
C PHE A 114 -2.52 -19.40 0.81
N VAL A 115 -1.62 -19.14 1.75
CA VAL A 115 -1.97 -18.84 3.14
C VAL A 115 -1.52 -17.47 3.61
N CYS A 116 -0.69 -16.78 2.82
CA CYS A 116 -0.13 -15.50 3.17
C CYS A 116 0.10 -14.63 1.91
N ALA A 117 -0.24 -13.35 2.02
CA ALA A 117 0.26 -12.30 1.17
C ALA A 117 0.89 -11.23 2.06
N PRO A 118 2.23 -11.14 2.13
CA PRO A 118 2.92 -10.40 3.18
C PRO A 118 2.82 -8.89 3.03
N LEU A 119 2.60 -8.39 1.81
CA LEU A 119 2.54 -6.96 1.48
C LEU A 119 1.39 -6.72 0.49
N ILE A 120 0.23 -6.39 0.99
CA ILE A 120 -1.02 -6.25 0.24
C ILE A 120 -1.84 -5.09 0.78
N TYR A 121 -2.45 -4.28 -0.10
CA TYR A 121 -3.46 -3.34 0.36
C TYR A 121 -4.70 -4.12 0.78
N GLY A 122 -5.08 -4.00 2.06
CA GLY A 122 -6.19 -4.76 2.63
C GLY A 122 -7.54 -4.33 2.07
N TYR A 123 -8.42 -5.31 1.90
CA TYR A 123 -9.83 -5.11 1.56
C TYR A 123 -10.67 -5.76 2.66
N VAL A 124 -11.26 -4.94 3.53
CA VAL A 124 -11.95 -5.40 4.74
C VAL A 124 -13.04 -6.45 4.49
N SER A 125 -13.65 -6.44 3.30
CA SER A 125 -14.68 -7.41 2.91
C SER A 125 -14.19 -8.86 2.99
N TYR A 126 -12.91 -9.13 2.69
CA TYR A 126 -12.35 -10.48 2.81
C TYR A 126 -12.16 -10.94 4.26
N ALA A 127 -12.20 -10.02 5.22
CA ALA A 127 -12.20 -10.31 6.65
C ALA A 127 -13.60 -10.56 7.23
N THR A 128 -14.65 -10.28 6.45
CA THR A 128 -16.03 -10.48 6.88
C THR A 128 -16.45 -11.94 6.68
N ASP A 129 -17.10 -12.51 7.69
CA ASP A 129 -17.63 -13.87 7.64
C ASP A 129 -18.57 -14.07 6.46
N GLY A 130 -18.38 -15.18 5.74
CA GLY A 130 -19.23 -15.58 4.62
C GLY A 130 -19.04 -14.78 3.32
N PHE A 131 -18.14 -13.80 3.26
CA PHE A 131 -17.90 -13.04 2.02
C PHE A 131 -17.30 -13.89 0.90
N ARG A 132 -16.41 -14.82 1.24
CA ARG A 132 -15.82 -15.82 0.35
C ARG A 132 -15.73 -17.18 1.05
N ALA A 133 -15.42 -18.22 0.28
CA ALA A 133 -15.36 -19.60 0.79
C ALA A 133 -14.39 -19.72 1.97
N ASN A 134 -13.24 -19.06 1.87
CA ASN A 134 -12.30 -18.94 2.98
C ASN A 134 -12.12 -17.47 3.36
N ARG A 135 -12.26 -17.19 4.65
CA ARG A 135 -12.04 -15.86 5.22
C ARG A 135 -10.55 -15.55 5.29
N LEU A 136 -10.18 -14.33 4.97
CA LEU A 136 -8.83 -13.81 5.22
C LEU A 136 -8.82 -13.07 6.56
N ALA A 137 -7.73 -13.16 7.30
CA ALA A 137 -7.44 -12.23 8.38
C ALA A 137 -6.34 -11.28 7.92
N PHE A 138 -6.22 -10.13 8.55
CA PHE A 138 -5.23 -9.13 8.22
C PHE A 138 -4.42 -8.78 9.46
N ALA A 139 -3.14 -8.49 9.27
CA ALA A 139 -2.25 -8.07 10.34
C ALA A 139 -1.25 -7.04 9.82
N ASP A 140 -0.59 -6.35 10.73
CA ASP A 140 0.56 -5.50 10.46
C ASP A 140 1.61 -6.21 9.59
N VAL A 141 2.37 -5.46 8.78
CA VAL A 141 3.37 -6.06 7.87
C VAL A 141 4.44 -6.87 8.63
N PRO A 142 4.92 -7.99 8.07
CA PRO A 142 6.03 -8.73 8.64
C PRO A 142 7.29 -7.87 8.64
N VAL A 143 8.08 -7.96 9.71
CA VAL A 143 9.25 -7.09 9.91
C VAL A 143 10.46 -7.67 9.16
N ILE A 144 11.04 -6.86 8.26
CA ILE A 144 12.34 -7.13 7.61
C ILE A 144 13.50 -6.40 8.32
N GLY A 145 13.23 -5.23 8.91
CA GLY A 145 14.21 -4.44 9.66
C GLY A 145 14.16 -4.68 11.17
N SER A 146 14.47 -3.63 11.95
CA SER A 146 14.40 -3.63 13.43
C SER A 146 13.39 -2.64 14.00
N GLY A 147 12.73 -1.84 13.15
CA GLY A 147 11.83 -0.76 13.56
C GLY A 147 10.40 -1.15 13.89
N GLY A 148 10.09 -2.46 13.96
CA GLY A 148 8.71 -2.94 14.03
C GLY A 148 8.00 -2.87 12.67
N PRO A 149 6.66 -3.02 12.62
CA PRO A 149 5.92 -3.13 11.36
C PRO A 149 5.55 -1.76 10.76
N VAL A 150 6.53 -0.85 10.67
CA VAL A 150 6.34 0.53 10.22
C VAL A 150 6.92 0.77 8.82
N GLY A 151 6.63 1.93 8.23
CA GLY A 151 7.23 2.38 6.97
C GLY A 151 6.48 1.96 5.71
N SER A 152 5.31 1.32 5.83
CA SER A 152 4.43 1.04 4.70
C SER A 152 3.96 2.33 4.03
N ALA A 153 3.76 2.30 2.72
CA ALA A 153 3.31 3.47 2.00
C ALA A 153 1.84 3.76 2.30
N LEU A 154 1.55 4.97 2.78
CA LEU A 154 0.19 5.43 3.06
C LEU A 154 -0.57 5.64 1.75
N GLY A 155 -1.75 5.05 1.70
CA GLY A 155 -2.79 5.23 0.71
C GLY A 155 -4.09 5.70 1.36
N GLY A 156 -5.21 5.32 0.75
CA GLY A 156 -6.54 5.76 1.16
C GLY A 156 -7.14 6.77 0.18
N THR A 157 -8.36 7.19 0.49
CA THR A 157 -9.19 8.02 -0.39
C THR A 157 -9.77 9.21 0.37
N GLY A 158 -9.76 10.37 -0.27
CA GLY A 158 -10.44 11.56 0.20
C GLY A 158 -11.66 11.90 -0.66
N ILE A 159 -12.68 12.48 -0.04
CA ILE A 159 -13.82 13.10 -0.73
C ILE A 159 -13.57 14.60 -0.89
N ALA A 160 -13.77 15.11 -2.11
CA ALA A 160 -13.60 16.51 -2.45
C ALA A 160 -14.86 17.06 -3.14
N VAL A 161 -15.09 18.36 -2.98
CA VAL A 161 -16.21 19.06 -3.63
C VAL A 161 -15.69 19.77 -4.88
N SER A 162 -16.31 19.49 -6.02
CA SER A 162 -15.96 20.17 -7.27
C SER A 162 -16.14 21.68 -7.15
N ALA A 163 -15.14 22.45 -7.57
CA ALA A 163 -15.20 23.91 -7.63
C ALA A 163 -16.35 24.42 -8.52
N PHE A 164 -16.85 23.59 -9.44
CA PHE A 164 -17.93 23.92 -10.37
C PHE A 164 -19.32 23.47 -9.90
N SER A 165 -19.43 22.89 -8.69
CA SER A 165 -20.73 22.44 -8.17
C SER A 165 -21.70 23.60 -8.01
N ARG A 166 -22.94 23.40 -8.49
CA ARG A 166 -24.06 24.34 -8.27
C ARG A 166 -24.71 24.18 -6.90
N ALA A 167 -24.39 23.11 -6.16
CA ALA A 167 -24.90 22.81 -4.83
C ALA A 167 -23.72 22.71 -3.85
N ARG A 168 -22.87 23.74 -3.79
CA ARG A 168 -21.60 23.71 -3.07
C ARG A 168 -21.78 23.49 -1.58
N ASP A 169 -22.68 24.23 -0.95
CA ASP A 169 -22.91 24.15 0.51
C ASP A 169 -23.38 22.75 0.92
N ALA A 170 -24.42 22.21 0.25
CA ALA A 170 -24.90 20.86 0.52
C ALA A 170 -23.85 19.77 0.27
N ALA A 171 -23.00 19.93 -0.76
CA ALA A 171 -21.91 18.99 -1.03
C ALA A 171 -20.80 19.06 0.03
N ILE A 172 -20.52 20.27 0.56
CA ILE A 172 -19.58 20.45 1.68
C ILE A 172 -20.15 19.82 2.94
N ASP A 173 -21.43 20.07 3.26
CA ASP A 173 -22.10 19.48 4.41
C ASP A 173 -22.06 17.95 4.35
N PHE A 174 -22.32 17.38 3.17
CA PHE A 174 -22.19 15.93 2.97
C PHE A 174 -20.75 15.45 3.19
N ALA A 175 -19.76 16.15 2.65
CA ALA A 175 -18.35 15.78 2.80
C ALA A 175 -17.90 15.79 4.27
N TYR A 176 -18.35 16.76 5.07
CA TYR A 176 -18.13 16.79 6.51
C TYR A 176 -18.85 15.66 7.23
N TRP A 177 -20.12 15.44 6.89
CA TRP A 177 -20.94 14.41 7.50
C TRP A 177 -20.33 13.02 7.27
N VAL A 178 -20.01 12.67 6.02
CA VAL A 178 -19.51 11.34 5.67
C VAL A 178 -18.12 11.06 6.24
N ALA A 179 -17.30 12.09 6.46
CA ALA A 179 -15.97 11.96 7.09
C ALA A 179 -15.99 12.01 8.62
N SER A 180 -17.15 12.30 9.23
CA SER A 180 -17.28 12.38 10.69
C SER A 180 -17.12 11.02 11.37
N GLY A 181 -16.57 11.01 12.58
CA GLY A 181 -16.32 9.78 13.33
C GLY A 181 -17.57 8.92 13.56
N ASP A 182 -18.71 9.55 13.88
CA ASP A 182 -19.98 8.84 14.11
C ASP A 182 -20.51 8.14 12.85
N VAL A 183 -20.39 8.80 11.70
CA VAL A 183 -20.81 8.21 10.42
C VAL A 183 -19.84 7.10 10.01
N GLN A 184 -18.54 7.35 10.14
CA GLN A 184 -17.47 6.41 9.79
C GLN A 184 -17.51 5.12 10.62
N ARG A 185 -17.77 5.20 11.93
CA ARG A 185 -17.91 4.01 12.81
C ARG A 185 -19.27 3.34 12.74
N GLY A 186 -20.30 4.04 12.26
CA GLY A 186 -21.67 3.54 12.19
C GLY A 186 -22.07 3.19 10.76
N PRO A 187 -22.95 3.98 10.12
CA PRO A 187 -23.55 3.64 8.83
C PRO A 187 -22.55 3.44 7.68
N TYR A 188 -21.38 4.10 7.72
CA TYR A 188 -20.37 3.92 6.68
C TYR A 188 -19.73 2.53 6.74
N ALA A 189 -19.23 2.12 7.91
CA ALA A 189 -18.69 0.77 8.14
C ALA A 189 -19.75 -0.31 7.94
N ALA A 190 -20.96 -0.12 8.48
CA ALA A 190 -22.06 -1.07 8.34
C ALA A 190 -22.52 -1.27 6.88
N ALA A 191 -22.31 -0.28 6.01
CA ALA A 191 -22.58 -0.38 4.58
C ALA A 191 -21.42 -1.00 3.77
N GLY A 192 -20.37 -1.48 4.42
CA GLY A 192 -19.18 -2.06 3.77
C GLY A 192 -18.15 -1.02 3.34
N GLY A 193 -18.27 0.23 3.78
CA GLY A 193 -17.21 1.23 3.62
C GLY A 193 -15.99 0.88 4.46
N GLN A 194 -14.80 1.30 4.01
CA GLN A 194 -13.55 1.11 4.76
C GLN A 194 -13.15 2.43 5.41
N PRO A 195 -13.35 2.61 6.73
CA PRO A 195 -13.26 3.91 7.35
C PRO A 195 -11.84 4.50 7.36
N GLY A 196 -11.75 5.81 7.12
CA GLY A 196 -10.52 6.58 7.31
C GLY A 196 -10.39 7.22 8.70
N HIS A 197 -11.46 7.23 9.49
CA HIS A 197 -11.49 7.93 10.78
C HIS A 197 -11.13 6.98 11.95
N ALA A 198 -10.19 7.41 12.80
CA ALA A 198 -9.65 6.58 13.90
C ALA A 198 -10.72 6.03 14.87
N ALA A 199 -11.78 6.81 15.15
CA ALA A 199 -12.90 6.35 15.97
C ALA A 199 -13.53 5.03 15.47
N ALA A 200 -13.56 4.77 14.16
CA ALA A 200 -14.05 3.52 13.62
C ALA A 200 -13.05 2.37 13.77
N TRP A 201 -11.75 2.69 13.74
CA TRP A 201 -10.68 1.71 13.92
C TRP A 201 -10.60 1.18 15.36
N GLU A 202 -11.01 1.99 16.33
CA GLU A 202 -11.03 1.65 17.76
C GLU A 202 -12.37 1.04 18.19
N ASP A 203 -13.41 1.20 17.37
CA ASP A 203 -14.77 0.76 17.68
C ASP A 203 -14.87 -0.77 17.78
N GLN A 204 -15.53 -1.24 18.84
CA GLN A 204 -15.65 -2.65 19.13
C GLN A 204 -16.56 -3.38 18.12
N ALA A 205 -17.71 -2.81 17.77
CA ALA A 205 -18.65 -3.46 16.86
C ALA A 205 -18.09 -3.54 15.44
N VAL A 206 -17.36 -2.50 15.01
CA VAL A 206 -16.66 -2.50 13.72
C VAL A 206 -15.63 -3.64 13.68
N ASN A 207 -14.77 -3.74 14.69
CA ASN A 207 -13.73 -4.79 14.71
C ASN A 207 -14.31 -6.21 14.86
N GLU A 208 -15.35 -6.41 15.67
CA GLU A 208 -16.05 -7.69 15.77
C GLU A 208 -16.62 -8.13 14.42
N ALA A 209 -17.18 -7.20 13.64
CA ALA A 209 -17.73 -7.49 12.32
C ALA A 209 -16.65 -7.77 11.26
N THR A 210 -15.42 -7.28 11.46
CA THR A 210 -14.34 -7.35 10.48
C THR A 210 -13.16 -8.21 10.93
N GLY A 211 -13.34 -9.05 11.95
CA GLY A 211 -12.28 -9.94 12.47
C GLY A 211 -11.03 -9.17 12.91
N ASP A 212 -11.21 -8.08 13.64
CA ASP A 212 -10.16 -7.19 14.17
C ASP A 212 -9.25 -6.53 13.11
N PHE A 213 -9.66 -6.51 11.82
CA PHE A 213 -8.92 -5.89 10.71
C PHE A 213 -8.27 -4.54 11.07
N TYR A 214 -9.01 -3.62 11.68
CA TYR A 214 -8.51 -2.27 11.97
C TYR A 214 -7.53 -2.25 13.14
N ARG A 215 -7.77 -3.05 14.18
CA ARG A 215 -6.85 -3.17 15.31
C ARG A 215 -5.56 -3.86 14.91
N ASP A 216 -5.66 -4.96 14.19
CA ASP A 216 -4.53 -5.82 13.85
C ASP A 216 -3.62 -5.21 12.77
N THR A 217 -4.06 -4.16 12.08
CA THR A 217 -3.28 -3.41 11.07
C THR A 217 -2.92 -1.99 11.51
N ARG A 218 -3.24 -1.63 12.76
CA ARG A 218 -3.14 -0.27 13.26
C ARG A 218 -1.70 0.22 13.32
N ALA A 219 -0.76 -0.61 13.78
CA ALA A 219 0.62 -0.15 13.98
C ALA A 219 1.29 0.16 12.64
N THR A 220 1.01 -0.63 11.60
CA THR A 220 1.45 -0.35 10.24
C THR A 220 0.83 0.93 9.68
N LEU A 221 -0.47 1.17 9.92
CA LEU A 221 -1.10 2.42 9.46
C LEU A 221 -0.51 3.64 10.17
N GLU A 222 -0.36 3.61 11.49
CA GLU A 222 0.18 4.74 12.27
C GLU A 222 1.65 5.01 11.96
N GLY A 223 2.43 3.97 11.66
CA GLY A 223 3.83 4.07 11.24
C GLY A 223 4.04 4.30 9.75
N ALA A 224 2.99 4.61 8.99
CA ALA A 224 3.05 4.71 7.54
C ALA A 224 3.78 5.97 7.04
N TRP A 225 4.43 5.83 5.88
CA TRP A 225 5.10 6.91 5.17
C TRP A 225 4.19 7.52 4.10
N VAL A 226 4.11 8.85 4.03
CA VAL A 226 3.33 9.57 3.01
C VAL A 226 4.10 9.64 1.71
N ARG A 227 3.53 9.10 0.63
CA ARG A 227 4.11 9.11 -0.72
C ARG A 227 4.22 10.54 -1.30
N PRO A 228 5.08 10.77 -2.30
CA PRO A 228 5.12 12.04 -3.02
C PRO A 228 3.76 12.41 -3.61
N ARG A 229 3.42 13.71 -3.60
CA ARG A 229 2.12 14.25 -4.05
C ARG A 229 2.26 15.40 -5.06
N HIS A 230 3.44 15.56 -5.65
CA HIS A 230 3.69 16.59 -6.66
C HIS A 230 3.04 16.23 -8.00
N ASP A 231 2.78 17.26 -8.80
CA ASP A 231 2.36 17.07 -10.19
C ASP A 231 3.48 16.37 -10.97
N GLY A 232 3.15 15.27 -11.66
CA GLY A 232 4.11 14.35 -12.29
C GLY A 232 4.33 13.03 -11.53
N TYR A 233 3.94 12.92 -10.25
CA TYR A 233 4.13 11.69 -9.48
C TYR A 233 3.44 10.46 -10.11
N MET A 234 2.24 10.62 -10.68
CA MET A 234 1.52 9.50 -11.29
C MET A 234 2.25 8.91 -12.50
N ALA A 235 2.87 9.75 -13.33
CA ALA A 235 3.68 9.30 -14.46
C ALA A 235 4.94 8.57 -13.97
N PHE A 236 5.59 9.11 -12.94
CA PHE A 236 6.71 8.45 -12.29
C PHE A 236 6.33 7.10 -11.69
N GLN A 237 5.21 7.00 -10.98
CA GLN A 237 4.73 5.76 -10.34
C GLN A 237 4.60 4.64 -11.37
N GLN A 238 4.03 4.96 -12.55
CA GLN A 238 3.90 4.01 -13.65
C GLN A 238 5.28 3.58 -14.17
N ALA A 239 6.12 4.54 -14.57
CA ALA A 239 7.43 4.26 -15.16
C ALA A 239 8.38 3.51 -14.20
N ALA A 240 8.38 3.90 -12.92
CA ALA A 240 9.16 3.24 -11.88
C ALA A 240 8.69 1.78 -11.66
N SER A 241 7.38 1.54 -11.64
CA SER A 241 6.83 0.19 -11.52
C SER A 241 7.28 -0.71 -12.68
N GLU A 242 7.14 -0.22 -13.91
CA GLU A 242 7.61 -0.93 -15.11
C GLU A 242 9.11 -1.20 -15.07
N ARG A 243 9.90 -0.22 -14.61
CA ARG A 243 11.36 -0.36 -14.50
C ARG A 243 11.78 -1.41 -13.48
N ILE A 244 11.09 -1.51 -12.35
CA ILE A 244 11.34 -2.55 -11.34
C ILE A 244 11.00 -3.93 -11.93
N LEU A 245 9.83 -4.08 -12.56
CA LEU A 245 9.41 -5.35 -13.18
C LEU A 245 10.41 -5.81 -14.25
N SER A 246 10.76 -4.92 -15.19
CA SER A 246 11.77 -5.21 -16.22
C SER A 246 13.12 -5.56 -15.60
N GLY A 247 13.50 -4.88 -14.51
CA GLY A 247 14.73 -5.19 -13.77
C GLY A 247 14.74 -6.61 -13.22
N MET A 248 13.63 -7.06 -12.64
CA MET A 248 13.49 -8.40 -12.07
C MET A 248 13.45 -9.47 -13.17
N THR A 249 12.62 -9.29 -14.20
CA THR A 249 12.43 -10.29 -15.26
C THR A 249 13.65 -10.43 -16.17
N SER A 250 14.32 -9.33 -16.50
CA SER A 250 15.55 -9.32 -17.32
C SER A 250 16.84 -9.47 -16.49
N ARG A 251 16.73 -9.64 -15.16
CA ARG A 251 17.86 -9.83 -14.23
C ARG A 251 18.92 -8.73 -14.32
N HIS A 252 18.48 -7.47 -14.44
CA HIS A 252 19.37 -6.31 -14.41
C HIS A 252 20.05 -6.17 -13.03
N GLN A 253 21.21 -5.49 -13.00
CA GLN A 253 21.90 -5.21 -11.74
C GLN A 253 21.08 -4.24 -10.87
N ALA A 254 20.97 -4.52 -9.58
CA ALA A 254 20.20 -3.71 -8.62
C ALA A 254 20.56 -2.22 -8.69
N ARG A 255 21.86 -1.92 -8.65
CA ARG A 255 22.39 -0.55 -8.72
C ARG A 255 21.93 0.20 -9.96
N GLN A 256 21.82 -0.48 -11.11
CA GLN A 256 21.32 0.11 -12.35
C GLN A 256 19.82 0.40 -12.25
N VAL A 257 19.03 -0.53 -11.69
CA VAL A 257 17.59 -0.32 -11.48
C VAL A 257 17.35 0.90 -10.59
N VAL A 258 18.05 0.98 -9.46
CA VAL A 258 17.87 2.06 -8.49
C VAL A 258 18.35 3.40 -9.05
N ALA A 259 19.46 3.42 -9.79
CA ALA A 259 19.90 4.64 -10.49
C ALA A 259 18.85 5.14 -11.49
N ASP A 260 18.17 4.23 -12.20
CA ASP A 260 17.06 4.59 -13.10
C ASP A 260 15.85 5.11 -12.32
N LEU A 261 15.51 4.53 -11.16
CA LEU A 261 14.43 5.04 -10.30
C LEU A 261 14.73 6.46 -9.81
N ASN A 262 15.95 6.71 -9.33
CA ASN A 262 16.37 8.03 -8.88
C ASN A 262 16.30 9.06 -10.01
N ARG A 263 16.76 8.69 -11.22
CA ARG A 263 16.66 9.54 -12.42
C ARG A 263 15.21 9.84 -12.78
N LEU A 264 14.36 8.82 -12.90
CA LEU A 264 12.93 8.97 -13.19
C LEU A 264 12.23 9.87 -12.16
N PHE A 265 12.62 9.77 -10.89
CA PHE A 265 12.04 10.58 -9.83
C PHE A 265 12.40 12.06 -9.98
N ARG A 266 13.66 12.39 -10.25
CA ARG A 266 14.08 13.79 -10.51
C ARG A 266 13.44 14.38 -11.77
N GLU A 267 13.28 13.56 -12.81
CA GLU A 267 12.62 13.98 -14.05
C GLU A 267 11.11 14.20 -13.89
N SER A 268 10.52 13.74 -12.76
CA SER A 268 9.08 13.84 -12.52
C SER A 268 8.63 15.18 -11.95
N SER A 269 9.55 16.05 -11.54
CA SER A 269 9.22 17.41 -11.15
C SER A 269 8.83 18.24 -12.37
N PRO A 270 7.83 19.13 -12.28
CA PRO A 270 7.67 20.18 -13.26
C PRO A 270 8.97 20.99 -13.31
N ALA A 271 9.55 21.19 -14.49
CA ALA A 271 10.66 22.13 -14.65
C ALA A 271 10.21 23.46 -14.03
N GLN A 272 11.01 24.03 -13.13
CA GLN A 272 10.79 25.37 -12.64
C GLN A 272 10.64 26.27 -13.86
N VAL A 273 9.43 26.74 -14.15
CA VAL A 273 9.23 27.81 -15.11
C VAL A 273 9.95 28.99 -14.47
N SER A 274 11.14 29.30 -14.98
CA SER A 274 11.87 30.49 -14.62
C SER A 274 11.03 31.67 -15.06
N GLY A 275 10.20 32.15 -14.13
CA GLY A 275 9.43 33.37 -14.29
C GLY A 275 10.40 34.56 -14.33
N ALA A 276 11.03 34.77 -15.48
CA ALA A 276 11.50 36.08 -15.86
C ALA A 276 10.25 36.94 -16.14
N ALA A 277 9.63 37.42 -15.07
CA ALA A 277 8.67 38.51 -15.17
C ALA A 277 9.44 39.72 -15.68
N GLY A 278 9.18 40.07 -16.94
CA GLY A 278 9.71 41.26 -17.58
C GLY A 278 9.35 42.50 -16.78
N GLY A 279 10.37 43.22 -16.33
CA GLY A 279 10.23 44.61 -15.94
C GLY A 279 9.95 45.45 -17.18
N GLY A 280 8.67 45.75 -17.40
CA GLY A 280 8.24 46.83 -18.27
C GLY A 280 8.00 48.07 -17.42
N ALA A 281 8.76 49.13 -17.72
CA ALA A 281 8.52 50.49 -17.25
C ALA A 281 7.27 51.10 -17.91
#